data_AF-A0A3N4HIS3-F1
#
_entry.id   AF-A0A3N4HIS3-F1
#
_cell.length_a   1.000
_cell.length_b   1.000
_cell.length_c   1.000
_cell.angle_alpha   90.00
_cell.angle_beta   90.00
_cell.angle_gamma   90.00
#
_symmetry.space_group_name_H-M   'P 1'
#
loop_
_entity.id
_entity.type
_entity.pdbx_description
1 polymer ?
#
loop_
_entity_poly.entity_id
_entity_poly.type
_entity_poly.pdbx_seq_one_letter_code
_entity_poly.pdbx_strand_id
1 'polypeptide(L)'
;MIFGGKATKQEALEDAGLYTSPVIPLNDANIKYVLWGSHALLLAFLVRSPQFVEPELAIVVSDDDFLRAIETLESHSYLHHKDRLKTGLLGAYSFRDREGEFPECAIFDYEGDFTLSIPSLIPKRKHVPAEGGLKTGASLLHFSFDNAAYIKSTTIQPEALGIDDTDSWEVAHPTLPGILNATLNLMRLYENSEYISPQQFLKMHADFIFEMVVLNSYPRKEVIRQYRTIEELPKKMKDVAGMISAENKDYYFLQLCIVDEETFQERQPEYDVWYDLDMLSDTDEEDTYEGESWEEVFGVHASLDEEEALL
;
A
#
# COMPACT_ATOMS: atom_id res chain seq x y z
N MET A 1 6.93 18.54 -1.01
CA MET A 1 5.71 17.69 -1.08
C MET A 1 4.80 18.13 0.07
N ILE A 2 3.52 18.44 -0.17
CA ILE A 2 2.59 18.78 0.93
C ILE A 2 1.99 17.46 1.39
N PHE A 3 2.33 17.03 2.61
CA PHE A 3 1.80 15.80 3.20
C PHE A 3 0.31 15.97 3.48
N GLY A 4 -0.53 15.06 2.97
CA GLY A 4 -1.99 15.12 3.10
C GLY A 4 -2.51 14.92 4.54
N GLY A 5 -1.64 14.59 5.49
CA GLY A 5 -2.01 14.15 6.84
C GLY A 5 -2.46 12.69 6.86
N LYS A 6 -2.73 12.16 8.06
CA LYS A 6 -3.38 10.86 8.22
C LYS A 6 -4.89 11.00 8.04
N ALA A 7 -5.53 10.01 7.45
CA ALA A 7 -6.97 9.86 7.46
C ALA A 7 -7.41 9.24 8.79
N THR A 8 -8.61 9.55 9.25
CA THR A 8 -9.26 8.66 10.23
C THR A 8 -9.68 7.37 9.54
N LYS A 9 -9.91 6.30 10.30
CA LYS A 9 -10.40 5.05 9.74
C LYS A 9 -11.77 5.23 9.07
N GLN A 10 -12.68 5.99 9.69
CA GLN A 10 -13.96 6.35 9.08
C GLN A 10 -13.79 7.05 7.72
N GLU A 11 -12.89 8.04 7.62
CA GLU A 11 -12.64 8.74 6.35
C GLU A 11 -12.06 7.78 5.29
N ALA A 12 -11.13 6.90 5.69
CA ALA A 12 -10.58 5.90 4.77
C ALA A 12 -11.65 4.95 4.23
N LEU A 13 -12.59 4.52 5.08
CA LEU A 13 -13.74 3.69 4.69
C LEU A 13 -14.68 4.46 3.76
N GLU A 14 -14.99 5.71 4.04
CA GLU A 14 -15.83 6.57 3.20
C GLU A 14 -15.22 6.83 1.82
N ASP A 15 -13.91 7.06 1.75
CA ASP A 15 -13.23 7.42 0.51
C ASP A 15 -12.86 6.21 -0.36
N ALA A 16 -12.56 5.05 0.22
CA ALA A 16 -12.09 3.87 -0.53
C ALA A 16 -12.98 2.63 -0.41
N GLY A 17 -13.81 2.50 0.63
CA GLY A 17 -14.55 1.27 0.94
C GLY A 17 -15.39 0.77 -0.23
N LEU A 18 -16.23 1.62 -0.82
CA LEU A 18 -17.12 1.22 -1.94
C LEU A 18 -16.36 0.79 -3.21
N TYR A 19 -15.18 1.36 -3.43
CA TYR A 19 -14.35 1.03 -4.58
C TYR A 19 -13.82 -0.40 -4.51
N THR A 20 -13.84 -1.03 -3.32
CA THR A 20 -13.35 -2.40 -3.12
C THR A 20 -14.37 -3.49 -3.47
N SER A 21 -15.61 -3.15 -3.83
CA SER A 21 -16.64 -4.12 -4.22
C SER A 21 -16.24 -5.16 -5.30
N PRO A 22 -15.29 -4.90 -6.23
CA PRO A 22 -14.80 -5.94 -7.14
C PRO A 22 -14.17 -7.16 -6.44
N VAL A 23 -13.83 -7.07 -5.16
CA VAL A 23 -13.27 -8.19 -4.41
C VAL A 23 -14.34 -9.18 -3.92
N ILE A 24 -15.61 -8.82 -3.90
CA ILE A 24 -16.71 -9.70 -3.50
C ILE A 24 -16.71 -11.00 -4.31
N PRO A 25 -16.77 -10.96 -5.66
CA PRO A 25 -16.73 -12.20 -6.44
C PRO A 25 -15.38 -12.95 -6.32
N LEU A 26 -14.28 -12.25 -6.03
CA LEU A 26 -12.98 -12.88 -5.78
C LEU A 26 -12.99 -13.69 -4.46
N ASN A 27 -13.60 -13.12 -3.40
CA ASN A 27 -13.80 -13.79 -2.12
C ASN A 27 -14.64 -15.06 -2.29
N ASP A 28 -15.79 -14.95 -2.98
CA ASP A 28 -16.69 -16.09 -3.24
C ASP A 28 -15.99 -17.23 -3.99
N ALA A 29 -15.09 -16.87 -4.92
CA ALA A 29 -14.29 -17.82 -5.69
C ALA A 29 -13.04 -18.33 -4.94
N ASN A 30 -12.80 -17.89 -3.69
CA ASN A 30 -11.61 -18.20 -2.89
C ASN A 30 -10.30 -17.88 -3.63
N ILE A 31 -10.26 -16.72 -4.30
CA ILE A 31 -9.07 -16.21 -4.99
C ILE A 31 -8.16 -15.54 -3.97
N LYS A 32 -6.87 -15.89 -3.95
CA LYS A 32 -5.88 -15.19 -3.11
C LYS A 32 -5.50 -13.85 -3.72
N TYR A 33 -5.79 -12.76 -3.02
CA TYR A 33 -5.44 -11.41 -3.44
C TYR A 33 -5.12 -10.50 -2.25
N VAL A 34 -4.54 -9.34 -2.53
CA VAL A 34 -4.48 -8.18 -1.63
C VAL A 34 -4.72 -6.90 -2.41
N LEU A 35 -5.31 -5.88 -1.77
CA LEU A 35 -5.32 -4.53 -2.32
C LEU A 35 -3.91 -3.98 -2.49
N TRP A 36 -3.74 -3.06 -3.44
CA TRP A 36 -2.48 -2.34 -3.65
C TRP A 36 -2.73 -0.86 -4.01
N GLY A 37 -1.64 -0.09 -4.14
CA GLY A 37 -1.68 1.29 -4.60
C GLY A 37 -2.41 2.23 -3.63
N SER A 38 -3.04 3.28 -4.16
CA SER A 38 -3.66 4.34 -3.36
C SER A 38 -4.76 3.83 -2.42
N HIS A 39 -5.54 2.84 -2.86
CA HIS A 39 -6.61 2.26 -2.04
C HIS A 39 -6.05 1.47 -0.85
N ALA A 40 -4.99 0.68 -1.05
CA ALA A 40 -4.30 0.02 0.05
C ALA A 40 -3.62 1.03 0.98
N LEU A 41 -2.96 2.05 0.44
CA LEU A 41 -2.35 3.12 1.24
C LEU A 41 -3.37 3.83 2.14
N LEU A 42 -4.59 4.08 1.62
CA LEU A 42 -5.64 4.72 2.40
C LEU A 42 -6.26 3.76 3.42
N LEU A 43 -6.71 2.57 3.00
CA LEU A 43 -7.42 1.64 3.88
C LEU A 43 -6.53 0.96 4.93
N ALA A 44 -5.30 0.58 4.55
CA ALA A 44 -4.40 -0.17 5.44
C ALA A 44 -3.43 0.73 6.23
N PHE A 45 -3.08 1.90 5.68
CA PHE A 45 -2.03 2.76 6.25
C PHE A 45 -2.52 4.18 6.58
N LEU A 46 -3.82 4.46 6.37
CA LEU A 46 -4.45 5.76 6.63
C LEU A 46 -3.76 6.93 5.92
N VAL A 47 -3.10 6.68 4.78
CA VAL A 47 -2.37 7.70 4.03
C VAL A 47 -3.34 8.49 3.17
N ARG A 48 -3.53 9.78 3.48
CA ARG A 48 -4.21 10.68 2.55
C ARG A 48 -3.29 11.00 1.39
N SER A 49 -3.57 10.44 0.21
CA SER A 49 -2.92 10.91 -1.01
C SER A 49 -3.39 12.34 -1.32
N PRO A 50 -2.51 13.35 -1.30
CA PRO A 50 -2.88 14.73 -1.61
C PRO A 50 -3.31 14.93 -3.08
N GLN A 51 -3.17 13.90 -3.93
CA GLN A 51 -3.39 13.95 -5.37
C GLN A 51 -4.41 12.91 -5.87
N PHE A 52 -5.51 12.72 -5.13
CA PHE A 52 -6.64 11.83 -5.46
C PHE A 52 -6.40 10.35 -5.10
N VAL A 53 -7.44 9.70 -4.57
CA VAL A 53 -7.60 8.25 -4.72
C VAL A 53 -7.74 8.02 -6.22
N GLU A 54 -6.81 7.27 -6.81
CA GLU A 54 -6.89 6.95 -8.23
C GLU A 54 -8.24 6.26 -8.50
N PRO A 55 -8.94 6.56 -9.62
CA PRO A 55 -10.19 5.85 -9.94
C PRO A 55 -9.96 4.34 -10.12
N GLU A 56 -8.71 3.96 -10.38
CA GLU A 56 -8.27 2.59 -10.64
C GLU A 56 -8.04 1.81 -9.34
N LEU A 57 -8.80 0.75 -9.13
CA LEU A 57 -8.57 -0.17 -8.01
C LEU A 57 -7.44 -1.14 -8.37
N ALA A 58 -6.29 -1.01 -7.72
CA ALA A 58 -5.18 -1.95 -7.88
C ALA A 58 -5.33 -3.15 -6.93
N ILE A 59 -5.28 -4.35 -7.49
CA ILE A 59 -5.31 -5.63 -6.79
C ILE A 59 -4.12 -6.47 -7.22
N VAL A 60 -3.40 -7.01 -6.25
CA VAL A 60 -2.37 -8.04 -6.49
C VAL A 60 -3.00 -9.39 -6.27
N VAL A 61 -2.87 -10.29 -7.23
CA VAL A 61 -3.43 -11.64 -7.17
C VAL A 61 -2.28 -12.65 -7.16
N SER A 62 -2.42 -13.72 -6.36
CA SER A 62 -1.49 -14.85 -6.41
C SER A 62 -1.34 -15.36 -7.85
N ASP A 63 -0.11 -15.63 -8.29
CA ASP A 63 0.13 -16.05 -9.69
C ASP A 63 -0.67 -17.32 -10.06
N ASP A 64 -0.83 -18.25 -9.11
CA ASP A 64 -1.62 -19.47 -9.27
C ASP A 64 -3.13 -19.22 -9.51
N ASP A 65 -3.64 -18.10 -9.02
CA ASP A 65 -5.06 -17.74 -9.11
C ASP A 65 -5.33 -16.67 -10.19
N PHE A 66 -4.30 -16.14 -10.85
CA PHE A 66 -4.43 -14.97 -11.75
C PHE A 66 -5.44 -15.20 -12.87
N LEU A 67 -5.35 -16.33 -13.59
CA LEU A 67 -6.30 -16.67 -14.65
C LEU A 67 -7.72 -16.88 -14.10
N ARG A 68 -7.85 -17.55 -12.95
CA ARG A 68 -9.15 -17.78 -12.31
C ARG A 68 -9.80 -16.47 -11.86
N ALA A 69 -9.00 -15.50 -11.41
CA ALA A 69 -9.47 -14.17 -11.03
C ALA A 69 -10.03 -13.41 -12.23
N ILE A 70 -9.36 -13.48 -13.39
CA ILE A 70 -9.85 -12.90 -14.65
C ILE A 70 -11.20 -13.50 -15.03
N GLU A 71 -11.29 -14.84 -15.08
CA GLU A 71 -12.53 -15.56 -15.42
C GLU A 71 -13.68 -15.23 -14.46
N THR A 72 -13.36 -15.14 -13.17
CA THR A 72 -14.32 -14.78 -12.12
C THR A 72 -14.87 -13.38 -12.32
N LEU A 73 -14.03 -12.40 -12.64
CA LEU A 73 -14.50 -11.03 -12.87
C LEU A 73 -15.29 -10.90 -14.17
N GLU A 74 -14.85 -11.56 -15.26
CA GLU A 74 -15.60 -11.61 -16.52
C GLU A 74 -17.02 -12.20 -16.32
N SER A 75 -17.19 -13.17 -15.40
CA SER A 75 -18.52 -13.71 -15.08
C SER A 75 -19.41 -12.80 -14.23
N HIS A 76 -18.87 -11.69 -13.71
CA HIS A 76 -19.56 -10.72 -12.85
C HIS A 76 -19.62 -9.32 -13.48
N SER A 77 -19.78 -9.25 -14.80
CA SER A 77 -19.98 -8.01 -15.56
C SER A 77 -18.77 -7.06 -15.61
N TYR A 78 -17.56 -7.55 -15.32
CA TYR A 78 -16.33 -6.81 -15.58
C TYR A 78 -15.78 -7.15 -16.97
N LEU A 79 -15.60 -6.15 -17.83
CA LEU A 79 -15.04 -6.29 -19.16
C LEU A 79 -13.51 -6.23 -19.11
N HIS A 80 -12.84 -7.31 -19.51
CA HIS A 80 -11.38 -7.34 -19.64
C HIS A 80 -10.90 -6.70 -20.96
N HIS A 81 -10.12 -5.63 -20.86
CA HIS A 81 -9.54 -4.91 -22.00
C HIS A 81 -8.23 -5.55 -22.50
N LYS A 82 -8.34 -6.61 -23.30
CA LYS A 82 -7.18 -7.34 -23.85
C LYS A 82 -6.33 -6.53 -24.85
N ASP A 83 -6.88 -5.42 -25.36
CA ASP A 83 -6.24 -4.50 -26.29
C ASP A 83 -5.55 -3.32 -25.61
N ARG A 84 -5.72 -3.17 -24.29
CA ARG A 84 -5.08 -2.11 -23.48
C ARG A 84 -3.98 -2.72 -22.63
N LEU A 85 -2.82 -2.07 -22.62
CA LEU A 85 -1.72 -2.40 -21.72
C LEU A 85 -1.69 -1.39 -20.58
N LYS A 86 -1.32 -1.85 -19.38
CA LYS A 86 -1.10 -0.93 -18.27
C LYS A 86 0.18 -0.14 -18.53
N THR A 87 0.07 1.19 -18.59
CA THR A 87 1.21 2.11 -18.67
C THR A 87 1.43 2.79 -17.34
N GLY A 88 2.63 2.64 -16.78
CA GLY A 88 2.97 3.15 -15.46
C GLY A 88 2.21 2.46 -14.31
N LEU A 89 2.82 2.42 -13.12
CA LEU A 89 2.18 1.88 -11.91
C LEU A 89 1.76 2.98 -10.92
N LEU A 90 2.13 4.23 -11.22
CA LEU A 90 1.71 5.43 -10.51
C LEU A 90 0.88 6.27 -11.49
N GLY A 91 -0.43 6.41 -11.25
CA GLY A 91 -1.39 7.08 -12.16
C GLY A 91 -1.04 8.52 -12.51
N ALA A 92 -0.12 9.18 -11.78
CA ALA A 92 0.30 10.56 -12.00
C ALA A 92 1.63 10.75 -12.76
N TYR A 93 2.47 9.72 -12.93
CA TYR A 93 3.83 9.86 -13.51
C TYR A 93 3.97 9.36 -14.95
N SER A 94 2.86 9.00 -15.60
CA SER A 94 2.80 8.68 -17.03
C SER A 94 2.97 9.96 -17.88
N PHE A 95 4.17 10.55 -17.89
CA PHE A 95 4.43 11.80 -18.62
C PHE A 95 4.73 11.60 -20.12
N ARG A 96 4.84 10.36 -20.63
CA ARG A 96 5.13 10.08 -22.06
C ARG A 96 4.47 8.78 -22.54
N ASP A 97 3.89 8.84 -23.74
CA ASP A 97 2.85 7.95 -24.27
C ASP A 97 3.12 6.43 -24.34
N ARG A 98 4.30 5.88 -23.98
CA ARG A 98 4.58 4.42 -23.97
C ARG A 98 5.70 3.99 -23.00
N GLU A 99 6.11 4.85 -22.08
CA GLU A 99 7.23 4.53 -21.19
C GLU A 99 6.71 3.70 -20.00
N GLY A 100 7.02 2.39 -19.98
CA GLY A 100 6.64 1.47 -18.90
C GLY A 100 5.31 0.73 -19.12
N GLU A 101 5.21 -0.06 -20.19
CA GLU A 101 4.10 -0.98 -20.43
C GLU A 101 4.26 -2.29 -19.62
N PHE A 102 3.18 -2.74 -19.00
CA PHE A 102 3.09 -3.98 -18.21
C PHE A 102 2.02 -4.90 -18.80
N PRO A 103 2.38 -5.73 -19.81
CA PRO A 103 1.44 -6.66 -20.45
C PRO A 103 0.97 -7.79 -19.54
N GLU A 104 1.64 -8.01 -18.42
CA GLU A 104 1.27 -8.99 -17.39
C GLU A 104 0.09 -8.50 -16.53
N CYS A 105 -0.26 -7.21 -16.61
CA CYS A 105 -1.39 -6.65 -15.89
C CYS A 105 -2.69 -6.74 -16.70
N ALA A 106 -3.78 -7.11 -16.04
CA ALA A 106 -5.11 -7.13 -16.62
C ALA A 106 -5.93 -5.91 -16.19
N ILE A 107 -6.56 -5.23 -17.15
CA ILE A 107 -7.37 -4.01 -16.95
C ILE A 107 -8.83 -4.35 -17.17
N PHE A 108 -9.71 -3.88 -16.27
CA PHE A 108 -11.14 -4.15 -16.34
C PHE A 108 -12.00 -2.91 -16.15
N ASP A 109 -13.03 -2.73 -16.96
CA ASP A 109 -14.11 -1.77 -16.70
C ASP A 109 -15.36 -2.53 -16.24
N TYR A 110 -16.22 -1.91 -15.42
CA TYR A 110 -17.48 -2.54 -15.00
C TYR A 110 -18.62 -2.12 -15.95
N GLU A 111 -19.31 -3.09 -16.55
CA GLU A 111 -20.40 -2.85 -17.51
C GLU A 111 -21.79 -3.22 -16.98
N GLY A 112 -21.91 -3.62 -15.71
CA GLY A 112 -23.21 -3.95 -15.11
C GLY A 112 -24.05 -2.73 -14.76
N ASP A 113 -25.36 -2.95 -14.58
CA ASP A 113 -26.24 -1.97 -13.94
C ASP A 113 -25.90 -1.89 -12.44
N PHE A 114 -24.89 -1.11 -12.08
CA PHE A 114 -24.52 -0.92 -10.68
C PHE A 114 -25.54 -0.01 -10.00
N THR A 115 -26.57 -0.60 -9.39
CA THR A 115 -27.53 0.12 -8.56
C THR A 115 -27.17 0.01 -7.08
N LEU A 116 -25.97 0.45 -6.68
CA LEU A 116 -25.83 0.91 -5.29
C LEU A 116 -26.51 2.28 -5.22
N SER A 117 -27.67 2.34 -4.59
CA SER A 117 -28.35 3.60 -4.27
C SER A 117 -27.56 4.34 -3.19
N ILE A 118 -26.47 5.00 -3.59
CA ILE A 118 -25.68 5.86 -2.70
C ILE A 118 -26.56 7.08 -2.36
N PRO A 119 -26.89 7.34 -1.08
CA PRO A 119 -27.64 8.53 -0.71
C PRO A 119 -26.90 9.79 -1.18
N SER A 120 -27.65 10.77 -1.67
CA SER A 120 -27.15 12.01 -2.27
C SER A 120 -26.40 12.97 -1.31
N LEU A 121 -25.91 12.47 -0.18
CA LEU A 121 -25.21 13.21 0.86
C LEU A 121 -23.68 13.28 0.67
N ILE A 122 -23.09 12.45 -0.21
CA ILE A 122 -21.69 12.63 -0.60
C ILE A 122 -21.62 13.75 -1.65
N PRO A 123 -21.04 14.93 -1.34
CA PRO A 123 -21.02 16.05 -2.27
C PRO A 123 -20.20 15.69 -3.51
N LYS A 124 -20.87 15.52 -4.67
CA LYS A 124 -20.28 15.60 -6.02
C LYS A 124 -19.05 14.72 -6.32
N ARG A 125 -18.91 13.51 -5.78
CA ARG A 125 -18.08 12.48 -6.41
C ARG A 125 -19.00 11.48 -7.12
N LYS A 126 -19.30 11.79 -8.38
CA LYS A 126 -20.23 11.09 -9.28
C LYS A 126 -19.70 9.73 -9.79
N HIS A 127 -18.70 9.14 -9.16
CA HIS A 127 -17.98 8.01 -9.73
C HIS A 127 -17.97 6.86 -8.72
N VAL A 128 -18.99 6.00 -8.81
CA VAL A 128 -18.70 4.56 -8.80
C VAL A 128 -17.67 4.34 -9.92
N PRO A 129 -16.57 3.59 -9.72
CA PRO A 129 -15.51 3.55 -10.71
C PRO A 129 -16.04 2.94 -12.00
N ALA A 130 -16.18 3.80 -13.02
CA ALA A 130 -16.49 3.41 -14.38
C ALA A 130 -15.24 2.88 -15.11
N GLU A 131 -14.06 2.87 -14.48
CA GLU A 131 -12.80 2.59 -15.15
C GLU A 131 -11.83 1.79 -14.26
N GLY A 132 -11.32 0.69 -14.82
CA GLY A 132 -10.03 0.08 -14.49
C GLY A 132 -9.88 -0.52 -13.09
N GLY A 133 -10.32 -1.74 -12.85
CA GLY A 133 -9.64 -2.54 -11.82
C GLY A 133 -8.34 -3.10 -12.42
N LEU A 134 -7.18 -2.73 -11.90
CA LEU A 134 -5.87 -3.27 -12.30
C LEU A 134 -5.54 -4.53 -11.53
N LYS A 135 -5.31 -5.64 -12.22
CA LYS A 135 -4.95 -6.90 -11.59
C LYS A 135 -3.54 -7.22 -12.00
N THR A 136 -2.68 -7.33 -11.00
CA THR A 136 -1.24 -7.56 -11.17
C THR A 136 -0.87 -8.91 -10.55
N GLY A 137 -0.13 -9.74 -11.28
CA GLY A 137 0.43 -10.97 -10.72
C GLY A 137 1.39 -10.67 -9.57
N ALA A 138 1.34 -11.47 -8.50
CA ALA A 138 2.18 -11.33 -7.31
C ALA A 138 3.67 -11.24 -7.64
N SER A 139 4.11 -12.04 -8.62
CA SER A 139 5.48 -12.05 -9.14
C SER A 139 5.98 -10.69 -9.63
N LEU A 140 5.13 -9.85 -10.24
CA LEU A 140 5.55 -8.55 -10.76
C LEU A 140 5.95 -7.59 -9.64
N LEU A 141 5.24 -7.64 -8.50
CA LEU A 141 5.49 -6.79 -7.35
C LEU A 141 6.28 -7.48 -6.24
N HIS A 142 6.70 -8.73 -6.44
CA HIS A 142 7.40 -9.55 -5.45
C HIS A 142 6.64 -9.65 -4.10
N PHE A 143 5.32 -9.65 -4.14
CA PHE A 143 4.49 -9.84 -2.95
C PHE A 143 4.34 -11.34 -2.65
N SER A 144 4.58 -11.75 -1.40
CA SER A 144 4.49 -13.16 -0.99
C SER A 144 3.15 -13.44 -0.31
N PHE A 145 2.39 -14.39 -0.88
CA PHE A 145 1.17 -14.94 -0.29
C PHE A 145 1.44 -16.11 0.67
N ASP A 146 2.68 -16.58 0.76
CA ASP A 146 3.04 -17.72 1.60
C ASP A 146 3.24 -17.32 3.08
N ASN A 147 3.48 -16.03 3.34
CA ASN A 147 3.61 -15.51 4.69
C ASN A 147 2.27 -14.92 5.16
N ALA A 148 1.58 -15.62 6.06
CA ALA A 148 0.30 -15.19 6.61
C ALA A 148 0.39 -13.83 7.35
N ALA A 149 1.57 -13.46 7.88
CA ALA A 149 1.76 -12.17 8.55
C ALA A 149 1.81 -10.98 7.58
N TYR A 150 1.84 -11.22 6.26
CA TYR A 150 1.87 -10.17 5.24
C TYR A 150 0.49 -9.68 4.82
N ILE A 151 -0.57 -10.34 5.28
CA ILE A 151 -1.94 -10.10 4.85
C ILE A 151 -2.83 -9.92 6.07
N LYS A 152 -3.61 -8.84 6.09
CA LYS A 152 -4.70 -8.62 7.03
C LYS A 152 -5.98 -8.37 6.23
N SER A 153 -7.14 -8.55 6.86
CA SER A 153 -8.42 -8.19 6.28
C SER A 153 -9.10 -7.10 7.10
N THR A 154 -9.86 -6.26 6.41
CA THR A 154 -10.78 -5.30 7.01
C THR A 154 -12.18 -5.54 6.46
N THR A 155 -13.16 -5.58 7.35
CA THR A 155 -14.58 -5.67 6.99
C THR A 155 -15.10 -4.30 6.56
N ILE A 156 -15.69 -4.22 5.36
CA ILE A 156 -16.45 -3.05 4.93
C ILE A 156 -17.91 -3.26 5.34
N GLN A 157 -18.44 -2.32 6.12
CA GLN A 157 -19.84 -2.28 6.55
C GLN A 157 -20.59 -1.20 5.75
N PRO A 158 -21.44 -1.56 4.78
CA PRO A 158 -22.17 -0.61 3.94
C PRO A 158 -23.02 0.37 4.75
N GLU A 159 -23.52 -0.05 5.91
CA GLU A 159 -24.32 0.79 6.81
C GLU A 159 -23.49 1.97 7.35
N ALA A 160 -22.20 1.77 7.62
CA ALA A 160 -21.29 2.83 8.04
C ALA A 160 -21.04 3.86 6.92
N LEU A 161 -21.38 3.50 5.68
CA LEU A 161 -21.30 4.34 4.47
C LEU A 161 -22.68 4.91 4.07
N GLY A 162 -23.70 4.67 4.90
CA GLY A 162 -25.08 5.09 4.63
C GLY A 162 -25.77 4.30 3.52
N ILE A 163 -25.25 3.13 3.15
CA ILE A 163 -25.88 2.24 2.17
C ILE A 163 -26.69 1.19 2.90
N ASP A 164 -28.00 1.22 2.72
CA ASP A 164 -28.92 0.23 3.26
C ASP A 164 -28.95 -1.05 2.40
N ASP A 165 -29.26 -2.19 3.02
CA ASP A 165 -29.61 -3.47 2.34
C ASP A 165 -28.48 -4.09 1.50
N THR A 166 -27.22 -3.94 1.94
CA THR A 166 -26.05 -4.58 1.30
C THR A 166 -25.25 -5.35 2.36
N ASP A 167 -24.92 -6.62 2.07
CA ASP A 167 -24.09 -7.43 2.97
C ASP A 167 -22.67 -6.83 3.11
N SER A 168 -22.11 -6.93 4.31
CA SER A 168 -20.70 -6.60 4.54
C SER A 168 -19.77 -7.51 3.75
N TRP A 169 -18.62 -6.99 3.31
CA TRP A 169 -17.60 -7.81 2.67
C TRP A 169 -16.21 -7.62 3.29
N GLU A 170 -15.41 -8.67 3.22
CA GLU A 170 -14.01 -8.64 3.66
C GLU A 170 -13.09 -8.14 2.54
N VAL A 171 -12.11 -7.35 2.91
CA VAL A 171 -11.10 -6.82 1.99
C VAL A 171 -9.72 -7.19 2.49
N ALA A 172 -9.04 -8.08 1.78
CA ALA A 172 -7.64 -8.40 2.05
C ALA A 172 -6.73 -7.25 1.60
N HIS A 173 -5.80 -6.84 2.46
CA HIS A 173 -4.81 -5.80 2.21
C HIS A 173 -3.46 -6.17 2.84
N PRO A 174 -2.34 -5.58 2.36
CA PRO A 174 -1.04 -5.89 2.92
C PRO A 174 -0.90 -5.31 4.33
N THR A 175 -0.13 -5.98 5.17
CA THR A 175 0.41 -5.41 6.43
C THR A 175 1.65 -4.57 6.14
N LEU A 176 2.13 -3.82 7.14
CA LEU A 176 3.37 -3.05 7.04
C LEU A 176 4.59 -3.91 6.68
N PRO A 177 4.85 -5.06 7.33
CA PRO A 177 5.91 -5.97 6.90
C PRO A 177 5.70 -6.48 5.46
N GLY A 178 4.47 -6.80 5.08
CA GLY A 178 4.16 -7.34 3.75
C GLY A 178 4.44 -6.33 2.62
N ILE A 179 3.94 -5.11 2.76
CA ILE A 179 4.16 -4.06 1.76
C ILE A 179 5.62 -3.65 1.70
N LEU A 180 6.30 -3.52 2.85
CA LEU A 180 7.71 -3.16 2.90
C LEU A 180 8.60 -4.25 2.29
N ASN A 181 8.34 -5.52 2.58
CA ASN A 181 9.15 -6.59 2.00
C ASN A 181 9.03 -6.62 0.46
N ALA A 182 7.84 -6.38 -0.08
CA ALA A 182 7.63 -6.30 -1.52
C ALA A 182 8.33 -5.07 -2.14
N THR A 183 8.19 -3.88 -1.53
CA THR A 183 8.83 -2.66 -2.06
C THR A 183 10.35 -2.73 -1.97
N LEU A 184 10.90 -3.17 -0.85
CA LEU A 184 12.35 -3.33 -0.67
C LEU A 184 12.94 -4.33 -1.68
N ASN A 185 12.23 -5.41 -1.99
CA ASN A 185 12.63 -6.34 -3.05
C ASN A 185 12.74 -5.64 -4.41
N LEU A 186 11.73 -4.87 -4.81
CA LEU A 186 11.73 -4.13 -6.07
C LEU A 186 12.86 -3.10 -6.12
N MET A 187 13.04 -2.33 -5.02
CA MET A 187 14.09 -1.32 -4.91
C MET A 187 15.47 -1.94 -5.07
N ARG A 188 15.73 -3.06 -4.37
CA ARG A 188 17.01 -3.79 -4.40
C ARG A 188 17.27 -4.46 -5.75
N LEU A 189 16.26 -5.12 -6.33
CA LEU A 189 16.41 -5.82 -7.61
C LEU A 189 16.66 -4.87 -8.78
N TYR A 190 16.08 -3.67 -8.73
CA TYR A 190 16.10 -2.72 -9.83
C TYR A 190 16.90 -1.44 -9.56
N GLU A 191 17.73 -1.43 -8.51
CA GLU A 191 18.58 -0.31 -8.13
C GLU A 191 19.42 0.24 -9.30
N ASN A 192 19.92 -0.66 -10.14
CA ASN A 192 20.77 -0.35 -11.30
C ASN A 192 20.04 -0.45 -12.64
N SER A 193 18.71 -0.31 -12.64
CA SER A 193 17.92 -0.39 -13.86
C SER A 193 18.24 0.75 -14.83
N GLU A 194 18.13 0.47 -16.13
CA GLU A 194 18.38 1.46 -17.17
C GLU A 194 17.27 2.52 -17.18
N TYR A 195 17.65 3.77 -17.51
CA TYR A 195 16.70 4.87 -17.61
C TYR A 195 15.60 4.55 -18.64
N ILE A 196 14.32 4.70 -18.23
CA ILE A 196 13.12 4.42 -19.06
C ILE A 196 12.90 2.91 -19.35
N SER A 197 13.40 2.00 -18.50
CA SER A 197 13.01 0.58 -18.56
C SER A 197 11.78 0.27 -17.68
N PRO A 198 10.99 -0.78 -17.97
CA PRO A 198 9.91 -1.24 -17.08
C PRO A 198 10.38 -1.47 -15.63
N GLN A 199 11.61 -1.94 -15.46
CA GLN A 199 12.26 -2.13 -14.15
C GLN A 199 12.45 -0.81 -13.41
N GLN A 200 12.84 0.27 -14.11
CA GLN A 200 12.95 1.60 -13.51
C GLN A 200 11.58 2.11 -13.04
N PHE A 201 10.50 1.82 -13.77
CA PHE A 201 9.14 2.19 -13.33
C PHE A 201 8.69 1.39 -12.10
N LEU A 202 9.02 0.10 -12.04
CA LEU A 202 8.79 -0.73 -10.85
C LEU A 202 9.56 -0.21 -9.64
N LYS A 203 10.82 0.22 -9.85
CA LYS A 203 11.63 0.84 -8.79
C LYS A 203 11.00 2.14 -8.31
N MET A 204 10.61 3.04 -9.21
CA MET A 204 9.98 4.32 -8.85
C MET A 204 8.66 4.12 -8.10
N HIS A 205 7.86 3.13 -8.50
CA HIS A 205 6.66 2.73 -7.78
C HIS A 205 6.99 2.26 -6.36
N ALA A 206 7.99 1.40 -6.22
CA ALA A 206 8.43 0.90 -4.94
C ALA A 206 8.98 2.01 -4.01
N ASP A 207 9.80 2.91 -4.55
CA ASP A 207 10.33 4.07 -3.83
C ASP A 207 9.17 4.95 -3.29
N PHE A 208 8.15 5.20 -4.13
CA PHE A 208 6.97 5.98 -3.74
C PHE A 208 6.15 5.31 -2.62
N ILE A 209 5.83 4.02 -2.78
CA ILE A 209 5.08 3.27 -1.76
C ILE A 209 5.89 3.22 -0.45
N PHE A 210 7.20 2.97 -0.54
CA PHE A 210 8.09 2.98 0.63
C PHE A 210 8.04 4.32 1.36
N GLU A 211 8.22 5.44 0.66
CA GLU A 211 8.16 6.77 1.25
C GLU A 211 6.81 7.02 1.95
N MET A 212 5.70 6.71 1.28
CA MET A 212 4.35 6.90 1.82
C MET A 212 4.10 6.05 3.06
N VAL A 213 4.49 4.78 3.03
CA VAL A 213 4.28 3.85 4.15
C VAL A 213 5.16 4.23 5.33
N VAL A 214 6.45 4.51 5.12
CA VAL A 214 7.38 4.84 6.21
C VAL A 214 6.98 6.15 6.89
N LEU A 215 6.66 7.20 6.12
CA LEU A 215 6.30 8.51 6.68
C LEU A 215 4.99 8.52 7.48
N ASN A 216 4.09 7.57 7.22
CA ASN A 216 2.81 7.49 7.90
C ASN A 216 2.75 6.38 8.95
N SER A 217 3.60 5.36 8.84
CA SER A 217 3.66 4.29 9.82
C SER A 217 4.48 4.70 11.04
N TYR A 218 5.53 5.50 10.90
CA TYR A 218 6.38 5.87 12.04
C TYR A 218 6.23 7.34 12.44
N PRO A 219 6.51 7.71 13.71
CA PRO A 219 6.63 9.10 14.12
C PRO A 219 7.64 9.85 13.25
N ARG A 220 7.35 11.10 12.89
CA ARG A 220 8.22 11.89 11.99
C ARG A 220 9.66 12.02 12.49
N LYS A 221 9.84 12.16 13.81
CA LYS A 221 11.16 12.19 14.44
C LYS A 221 11.93 10.88 14.27
N GLU A 222 11.23 9.75 14.18
CA GLU A 222 11.86 8.46 13.91
C GLU A 222 12.26 8.31 12.45
N VAL A 223 11.43 8.80 11.51
CA VAL A 223 11.72 8.67 10.07
C VAL A 223 12.85 9.59 9.61
N ILE A 224 12.87 10.83 10.09
CA ILE A 224 13.81 11.86 9.63
C ILE A 224 15.18 11.73 10.33
N ARG A 225 15.21 11.08 11.50
CA ARG A 225 16.45 10.88 12.24
C ARG A 225 17.35 9.89 11.51
N GLN A 226 18.63 10.22 11.51
CA GLN A 226 19.68 9.31 11.07
C GLN A 226 20.18 8.51 12.26
N TYR A 227 20.19 7.18 12.14
CA TYR A 227 20.69 6.25 13.15
C TYR A 227 22.08 5.76 12.75
N ARG A 228 22.94 5.50 13.75
CA ARG A 228 24.32 5.05 13.50
C ARG A 228 24.50 3.56 13.72
N THR A 229 23.63 2.96 14.51
CA THR A 229 23.71 1.56 14.91
C THR A 229 22.32 0.94 14.97
N ILE A 230 22.26 -0.39 14.90
CA ILE A 230 20.99 -1.13 15.04
C ILE A 230 20.43 -0.90 16.45
N GLU A 231 21.28 -0.80 17.47
CA GLU A 231 20.88 -0.60 18.86
C GLU A 231 20.11 0.71 19.06
N GLU A 232 20.46 1.77 18.33
CA GLU A 232 19.80 3.08 18.37
C GLU A 232 18.42 3.11 17.70
N LEU A 233 18.08 2.11 16.87
CA LEU A 233 16.82 2.10 16.14
C LEU A 233 15.61 2.00 17.10
N PRO A 234 14.48 2.66 16.77
CA PRO A 234 13.23 2.51 17.51
C PRO A 234 12.75 1.06 17.48
N LYS A 235 12.09 0.65 18.57
CA LYS A 235 11.55 -0.71 18.70
C LYS A 235 10.64 -1.07 17.52
N LYS A 236 9.71 -0.17 17.14
CA LYS A 236 8.77 -0.37 16.02
C LYS A 236 9.47 -0.70 14.69
N MET A 237 10.60 -0.06 14.40
CA MET A 237 11.40 -0.35 13.19
C MET A 237 12.11 -1.71 13.29
N LYS A 238 12.60 -2.09 14.48
CA LYS A 238 13.19 -3.41 14.72
C LYS A 238 12.17 -4.53 14.59
N ASP A 239 10.98 -4.34 15.15
CA ASP A 239 9.88 -5.31 15.12
C ASP A 239 9.48 -5.61 13.66
N VAL A 240 9.29 -4.56 12.85
CA VAL A 240 8.99 -4.71 11.42
C VAL A 240 10.13 -5.39 10.67
N ALA A 241 11.38 -5.02 10.94
CA ALA A 241 12.53 -5.65 10.32
C ALA A 241 12.72 -7.13 10.73
N GLY A 242 12.19 -7.54 11.89
CA GLY A 242 12.10 -8.94 12.29
C GLY A 242 11.11 -9.76 11.46
N MET A 243 10.19 -9.10 10.76
CA MET A 243 9.11 -9.74 9.99
C MET A 243 9.35 -9.73 8.47
N ILE A 244 10.29 -8.94 7.96
CA ILE A 244 10.67 -8.95 6.53
C ILE A 244 11.71 -10.05 6.23
N SER A 245 11.89 -10.39 4.96
CA SER A 245 12.88 -11.39 4.53
C SER A 245 14.29 -11.01 4.96
N ALA A 246 15.15 -12.02 5.16
CA ALA A 246 16.54 -11.79 5.60
C ALA A 246 17.31 -10.88 4.63
N GLU A 247 17.09 -11.05 3.32
CA GLU A 247 17.71 -10.25 2.26
C GLU A 247 17.30 -8.78 2.35
N ASN A 248 16.05 -8.50 2.68
CA ASN A 248 15.55 -7.14 2.82
C ASN A 248 15.81 -6.53 4.19
N LYS A 249 16.00 -7.35 5.22
CA LYS A 249 16.36 -6.90 6.57
C LYS A 249 17.69 -6.15 6.56
N ASP A 250 18.69 -6.73 5.91
CA ASP A 250 20.01 -6.09 5.79
C ASP A 250 19.93 -4.82 4.93
N TYR A 251 19.17 -4.85 3.83
CA TYR A 251 18.96 -3.67 2.98
C TYR A 251 18.25 -2.54 3.72
N TYR A 252 17.16 -2.85 4.44
CA TYR A 252 16.39 -1.90 5.23
C TYR A 252 17.23 -1.26 6.33
N PHE A 253 17.94 -2.07 7.11
CA PHE A 253 18.78 -1.54 8.19
C PHE A 253 20.00 -0.80 7.68
N LEU A 254 20.82 -1.42 6.84
CA LEU A 254 22.17 -0.93 6.54
C LEU A 254 22.20 0.17 5.49
N GLN A 255 21.15 0.31 4.68
CA GLN A 255 21.15 1.26 3.56
C GLN A 255 20.09 2.35 3.67
N LEU A 256 18.99 2.08 4.41
CA LEU A 256 17.87 3.03 4.49
C LEU A 256 17.74 3.65 5.88
N CYS A 257 17.90 2.88 6.96
CA CYS A 257 17.72 3.38 8.34
C CYS A 257 19.03 3.80 9.02
N ILE A 258 20.14 3.13 8.72
CA ILE A 258 21.46 3.42 9.29
C ILE A 258 22.31 4.15 8.26
N VAL A 259 22.95 5.24 8.68
CA VAL A 259 23.88 6.02 7.86
C VAL A 259 25.28 5.82 8.41
N ASP A 260 26.23 5.45 7.54
CA ASP A 260 27.63 5.37 7.96
C ASP A 260 28.19 6.75 8.35
N GLU A 261 29.27 6.74 9.14
CA GLU A 261 29.80 7.96 9.76
C GLU A 261 30.35 8.99 8.73
N GLU A 262 30.77 8.52 7.55
CA GLU A 262 31.24 9.38 6.44
C GLU A 262 30.05 10.04 5.72
N THR A 263 29.00 9.28 5.40
CA THR A 263 27.77 9.76 4.75
C THR A 263 26.95 10.67 5.68
N PHE A 264 26.99 10.44 7.00
CA PHE A 264 26.37 11.30 8.01
C PHE A 264 26.98 12.71 7.98
N GLN A 265 28.30 12.81 7.75
CA GLN A 265 28.99 14.10 7.66
C GLN A 265 28.75 14.80 6.31
N GLU A 266 28.59 14.05 5.21
CA GLU A 266 28.29 14.63 3.89
C GLU A 266 26.82 15.07 3.72
N ARG A 267 25.87 14.44 4.42
CA ARG A 267 24.43 14.79 4.35
C ARG A 267 24.00 15.98 5.23
N GLN A 268 24.89 16.51 6.08
CA GLN A 268 24.70 17.78 6.77
C GLN A 268 25.51 18.87 6.03
N PRO A 269 24.93 19.85 5.28
CA PRO A 269 23.71 20.60 5.59
C PRO A 269 22.95 21.16 4.35
N GLU A 270 21.84 20.54 3.92
CA GLU A 270 20.78 21.25 3.16
C GLU A 270 19.37 21.07 3.74
N TYR A 271 19.21 20.17 4.72
CA TYR A 271 17.95 20.02 5.48
C TYR A 271 17.82 20.99 6.67
N ASP A 272 18.78 21.89 6.86
CA ASP A 272 18.87 22.80 8.03
C ASP A 272 17.90 24.01 7.99
N VAL A 273 17.07 24.15 6.95
CA VAL A 273 16.22 25.35 6.77
C VAL A 273 14.71 25.07 6.74
N TRP A 274 14.26 23.81 6.65
CA TRP A 274 12.84 23.53 6.40
C TRP A 274 12.08 22.78 7.50
N TYR A 275 12.77 22.15 8.45
CA TYR A 275 12.12 21.42 9.53
C TYR A 275 12.89 21.59 10.84
N ASP A 276 12.47 22.57 11.64
CA ASP A 276 12.82 22.57 13.06
C ASP A 276 12.21 21.28 13.67
N LEU A 277 13.07 20.30 13.97
CA LEU A 277 12.68 18.99 14.48
C LEU A 277 11.88 19.10 15.80
N ASP A 278 12.04 20.19 16.53
CA ASP A 278 11.27 20.51 17.74
C ASP A 278 9.88 21.11 17.43
N MET A 279 9.66 21.63 16.21
CA MET A 279 8.34 22.08 15.72
C MET A 279 7.56 21.02 14.94
N LEU A 280 8.19 19.90 14.59
CA LEU A 280 7.46 18.72 14.14
C LEU A 280 6.73 18.15 15.35
N SER A 281 5.44 18.48 15.45
CA SER A 281 4.57 17.88 16.45
C SER A 281 4.75 16.36 16.41
N ASP A 282 4.96 15.76 17.58
CA ASP A 282 5.13 14.31 17.67
C ASP A 282 3.93 13.61 17.04
N THR A 283 2.75 14.24 17.09
CA THR A 283 1.46 13.82 16.50
C THR A 283 1.44 12.33 16.20
N ASP A 284 1.68 11.56 17.27
CA ASP A 284 0.89 10.40 17.61
C ASP A 284 -0.55 10.90 17.62
N GLU A 285 -1.15 10.98 16.44
CA GLU A 285 -2.59 11.06 16.35
C GLU A 285 -3.09 9.63 16.63
N GLU A 286 -2.84 9.08 17.81
CA GLU A 286 -3.46 7.81 18.24
C GLU A 286 -4.99 7.91 18.14
N ASP A 287 -5.54 9.13 18.22
CA ASP A 287 -6.93 9.46 17.89
C ASP A 287 -7.35 8.98 16.48
N THR A 288 -6.43 8.88 15.51
CA THR A 288 -6.72 8.39 14.14
C THR A 288 -6.91 6.88 14.06
N TYR A 289 -6.46 6.13 15.06
CA TYR A 289 -6.57 4.66 15.09
C TYR A 289 -7.87 4.19 15.76
N GLU A 290 -8.74 5.11 16.19
CA GLU A 290 -10.07 4.82 16.74
C GLU A 290 -10.06 3.77 17.87
N GLY A 291 -8.99 3.73 18.67
CA GLY A 291 -8.81 2.80 19.79
C GLY A 291 -8.06 1.51 19.46
N GLU A 292 -7.60 1.31 18.23
CA GLU A 292 -6.63 0.27 17.87
C GLU A 292 -5.20 0.71 18.21
N SER A 293 -4.37 -0.26 18.59
CA SER A 293 -2.93 -0.07 18.71
C SER A 293 -2.26 0.09 17.34
N TRP A 294 -1.05 0.66 17.35
CA TRP A 294 -0.22 0.76 16.15
C TRP A 294 0.02 -0.61 15.50
N GLU A 295 0.34 -1.61 16.32
CA GLU A 295 0.55 -3.00 15.93
C GLU A 295 -0.67 -3.59 15.24
N GLU A 296 -1.86 -3.32 15.77
CA GLU A 296 -3.12 -3.77 15.17
C GLU A 296 -3.36 -3.09 13.83
N VAL A 297 -3.25 -1.77 13.73
CA VAL A 297 -3.48 -1.02 12.48
C VAL A 297 -2.53 -1.51 11.39
N PHE A 298 -1.23 -1.59 11.69
CA PHE A 298 -0.19 -1.88 10.71
C PHE A 298 0.10 -3.38 10.54
N GLY A 299 -0.59 -4.26 11.28
CA GLY A 299 -0.40 -5.71 11.20
C GLY A 299 1.00 -6.16 11.63
N VAL A 300 1.57 -5.48 12.63
CA VAL A 300 2.87 -5.82 13.21
C VAL A 300 2.60 -6.57 14.49
N HIS A 301 2.56 -7.89 14.41
CA HIS A 301 2.46 -8.70 15.61
C HIS A 301 3.80 -8.63 16.35
N ALA A 302 3.79 -8.28 17.64
CA ALA A 302 4.97 -8.39 18.48
C ALA A 302 5.53 -9.81 18.30
N SER A 303 6.77 -9.92 17.81
CA SER A 303 7.43 -11.22 17.73
C SER A 303 7.42 -11.80 19.15
N LEU A 304 6.70 -12.90 19.35
CA LEU A 304 6.60 -13.58 20.64
C LEU A 304 7.94 -14.17 21.11
N ASP A 305 9.03 -13.95 20.37
CA ASP A 305 10.28 -14.68 20.49
C ASP A 305 11.35 -13.99 21.37
N GLU A 306 11.06 -12.89 22.07
CA GLU A 306 12.01 -12.34 23.07
C GLU A 306 11.79 -12.86 24.50
N GLU A 307 10.68 -13.54 24.82
CA GLU A 307 10.50 -14.19 26.14
C GLU A 307 10.85 -15.69 26.15
N GLU A 308 10.84 -16.40 25.01
CA GLU A 308 11.23 -17.82 24.97
C GLU A 308 12.72 -18.08 24.68
N ALA A 309 13.51 -17.05 24.35
CA ALA A 309 14.96 -17.17 24.16
C ALA A 309 15.79 -17.06 25.46
N LEU A 310 15.14 -16.90 26.63
CA LEU A 310 15.78 -16.76 27.94
C LEU A 310 15.36 -17.80 29.00
N LEU A 311 14.77 -18.93 28.58
CA LEU A 311 14.55 -20.12 29.42
C LEU A 311 15.21 -21.36 28.84
#